data_AF-K9PEC1-F1
#
_entry.id   AF-K9PEC1-F1
#
_cell.length_a   1.000
_cell.length_b   1.000
_cell.length_c   1.000
_cell.angle_alpha   90.00
_cell.angle_beta   90.00
_cell.angle_gamma   90.00
#
_symmetry.space_group_name_H-M   'P 1'
#
loop_
_entity.id
_entity.type
_entity.pdbx_description
1 polymer ?
#
loop_
_entity_poly.entity_id
_entity_poly.type
_entity_poly.pdbx_seq_one_letter_code
_entity_poly.pdbx_strand_id
1 'polypeptide(L)'
;MKIKVIFTKENFMSWQEFIEAVAQTDIEFPQLATVCLAQAILESGRGSTNLAKLHHNYHGLKWREEMNGIAKSVYYQTTSEPTGGDNFCKFANSVDAVRGYWNFLERSPYKGWRDHVSSAADFLAFICPIWCPPGYTNTWKTQHGGLVYHEYIMQKLYNEAQELLEQARQTQYQELKQGDRGEAVKLLQRELNEHLDAGLKVDGIFGSMTKQAVIAVEKQFSMTADGIADIDVWKALQTLKPLPKPEGEPGAKKLWIPFAQHPFDISTKWTYEQGYPRGAVVHFTAGRDNPIGTLKYLGELGFPCLMMGRDGVIYQAFPLNKGGSHSGTFHHKYSVGIEIVAAGRCEPETVNGQRKFKAWFHKFPSEYFDESEMRYVERNGSRREGWYHKYTLAQEESLIKLLLWLKSQAPDIFSFDDVKGHDECCDEGGKPGNKNDPGGALSMTMPEFRALLKRKYTELLQVS
;
A
#
# COMPACT_ATOMS: atom_id res chain seq x y z
N MET A 1 -7.86 53.17 13.96
CA MET A 1 -6.92 52.10 14.33
C MET A 1 -7.66 50.76 14.14
N LYS A 2 -7.46 50.07 13.01
CA LYS A 2 -8.17 48.82 12.69
C LYS A 2 -7.34 47.65 13.23
N ILE A 3 -7.90 46.92 14.20
CA ILE A 3 -7.28 45.71 14.76
C ILE A 3 -7.42 44.60 13.73
N LYS A 4 -6.29 44.14 13.20
CA LYS A 4 -6.17 43.02 12.28
C LYS A 4 -6.16 41.75 13.14
N VAL A 5 -7.27 41.01 13.16
CA VAL A 5 -7.31 39.67 13.76
C VAL A 5 -6.54 38.74 12.82
N ILE A 6 -5.38 38.26 13.28
CA ILE A 6 -4.59 37.25 12.59
C ILE A 6 -5.21 35.90 12.97
N PHE A 7 -5.93 35.28 12.04
CA PHE A 7 -6.38 33.90 12.18
C PHE A 7 -5.18 32.98 11.95
N THR A 8 -4.80 32.21 12.96
CA THR A 8 -3.81 31.13 12.83
C THR A 8 -4.42 29.98 12.02
N LYS A 9 -3.72 29.56 10.97
CA LYS A 9 -4.06 28.46 10.06
C LYS A 9 -3.80 27.09 10.71
N GLU A 10 -4.55 26.73 11.75
CA GLU A 10 -4.57 25.34 12.25
C GLU A 10 -6.02 24.86 12.32
N ASN A 11 -6.29 23.71 11.66
CA ASN A 11 -7.56 22.94 11.64
C ASN A 11 -8.71 23.28 10.67
N PHE A 12 -8.44 23.87 9.50
CA PHE A 12 -9.45 23.94 8.41
C PHE A 12 -9.50 22.69 7.50
N MET A 13 -8.67 21.67 7.73
CA MET A 13 -8.43 20.59 6.75
C MET A 13 -9.34 19.35 6.88
N SER A 14 -10.02 19.08 8.00
CA SER A 14 -10.79 17.83 8.15
C SER A 14 -12.15 17.80 7.43
N TRP A 15 -12.79 18.95 7.18
CA TRP A 15 -14.10 19.01 6.52
C TRP A 15 -13.99 18.83 5.00
N GLN A 16 -13.04 19.53 4.38
CA GLN A 16 -12.75 19.39 2.96
C GLN A 16 -12.28 17.96 2.63
N GLU A 17 -11.40 17.38 3.47
CA GLU A 17 -10.97 15.98 3.34
C GLU A 17 -12.15 15.00 3.40
N PHE A 18 -13.22 15.33 4.15
CA PHE A 18 -14.43 14.50 4.20
C PHE A 18 -15.30 14.64 2.96
N ILE A 19 -15.48 15.85 2.43
CA ILE A 19 -16.19 16.07 1.16
C ILE A 19 -15.50 15.28 0.03
N GLU A 20 -14.17 15.37 -0.04
CA GLU A 20 -13.35 14.62 -1.00
C GLU A 20 -13.49 13.11 -0.80
N ALA A 21 -13.42 12.62 0.44
CA ALA A 21 -13.64 11.21 0.73
C ALA A 21 -15.02 10.71 0.28
N VAL A 22 -16.09 11.51 0.46
CA VAL A 22 -17.43 11.15 -0.05
C VAL A 22 -17.46 11.13 -1.58
N ALA A 23 -16.74 12.05 -2.24
CA ALA A 23 -16.69 12.12 -3.69
C ALA A 23 -15.94 10.95 -4.35
N GLN A 24 -14.97 10.36 -3.64
CA GLN A 24 -14.01 9.39 -4.21
C GLN A 24 -14.19 7.97 -3.71
N THR A 25 -14.75 7.76 -2.52
CA THR A 25 -14.97 6.42 -1.98
C THR A 25 -15.93 5.67 -2.89
N ASP A 26 -15.57 4.44 -3.25
CA ASP A 26 -16.47 3.52 -3.95
C ASP A 26 -17.67 3.20 -3.04
N ILE A 27 -18.81 3.83 -3.33
CA ILE A 27 -20.08 3.67 -2.63
C ILE A 27 -20.97 2.82 -3.53
N GLU A 28 -21.47 1.70 -3.00
CA GLU A 28 -22.32 0.72 -3.71
C GLU A 28 -23.46 1.37 -4.53
N PHE A 29 -24.05 2.45 -3.99
CA PHE A 29 -25.05 3.28 -4.65
C PHE A 29 -24.56 4.73 -4.77
N PRO A 30 -23.80 5.08 -5.84
CA PRO A 30 -23.16 6.38 -5.97
C PRO A 30 -24.14 7.57 -5.93
N GLN A 31 -25.39 7.36 -6.36
CA GLN A 31 -26.45 8.37 -6.29
C GLN A 31 -26.78 8.81 -4.86
N LEU A 32 -26.43 8.02 -3.84
CA LEU A 32 -26.66 8.34 -2.44
C LEU A 32 -25.48 9.06 -1.77
N ALA A 33 -24.35 9.26 -2.47
CA ALA A 33 -23.22 10.03 -1.95
C ALA A 33 -23.64 11.45 -1.51
N THR A 34 -24.54 12.08 -2.28
CA THR A 34 -25.11 13.39 -1.93
C THR A 34 -25.87 13.34 -0.60
N VAL A 35 -26.65 12.30 -0.34
CA VAL A 35 -27.37 12.15 0.93
C VAL A 35 -26.39 11.97 2.09
N CYS A 36 -25.36 11.14 1.91
CA CYS A 36 -24.34 10.93 2.92
C CYS A 36 -23.69 12.27 3.33
N LEU A 37 -23.31 13.11 2.35
CA LEU A 37 -22.75 14.42 2.65
C LEU A 37 -23.80 15.40 3.23
N ALA A 38 -25.03 15.41 2.71
CA ALA A 38 -26.08 16.30 3.19
C ALA A 38 -26.44 16.05 4.66
N GLN A 39 -26.50 14.78 5.09
CA GLN A 39 -26.64 14.45 6.52
C GLN A 39 -25.42 14.89 7.32
N ALA A 40 -24.20 14.66 6.84
CA ALA A 40 -22.99 15.11 7.53
C ALA A 40 -22.95 16.64 7.69
N ILE A 41 -23.39 17.42 6.70
CA ILE A 41 -23.50 18.88 6.78
C ILE A 41 -24.32 19.29 8.01
N LEU A 42 -25.45 18.61 8.23
CA LEU A 42 -26.33 18.85 9.37
C LEU A 42 -25.70 18.40 10.69
N GLU A 43 -25.36 17.11 10.78
CA GLU A 43 -24.94 16.44 12.03
C GLU A 43 -23.62 16.98 12.59
N SER A 44 -22.69 17.36 11.70
CA SER A 44 -21.40 17.91 12.11
C SER A 44 -21.36 19.43 12.09
N GLY A 45 -22.44 20.11 11.69
CA GLY A 45 -22.44 21.54 11.45
C GLY A 45 -21.32 21.93 10.48
N ARG A 46 -21.24 21.25 9.32
CA ARG A 46 -20.16 21.38 8.32
C ARG A 46 -18.76 21.10 8.91
N GLY A 47 -18.64 20.00 9.63
CA GLY A 47 -17.39 19.54 10.26
C GLY A 47 -16.94 20.36 11.46
N SER A 48 -17.77 21.27 11.97
CA SER A 48 -17.39 22.18 13.05
C SER A 48 -17.44 21.55 14.44
N THR A 49 -18.21 20.45 14.61
CA THR A 49 -18.33 19.75 15.90
C THR A 49 -17.01 19.10 16.33
N ASN A 50 -16.78 19.01 17.64
CA ASN A 50 -15.60 18.32 18.18
C ASN A 50 -15.59 16.83 17.84
N LEU A 51 -16.76 16.19 17.74
CA LEU A 51 -16.86 14.80 17.33
C LEU A 51 -16.34 14.60 15.89
N ALA A 52 -16.65 15.52 14.98
CA ALA A 52 -16.10 15.53 13.63
C ALA A 52 -14.59 15.85 13.63
N LYS A 53 -14.17 16.93 14.30
CA LYS A 53 -12.78 17.40 14.30
C LYS A 53 -11.78 16.46 14.96
N LEU A 54 -12.16 15.86 16.09
CA LEU A 54 -11.26 15.05 16.91
C LEU A 54 -11.34 13.55 16.61
N HIS A 55 -12.46 13.10 16.02
CA HIS A 55 -12.76 11.68 15.87
C HIS A 55 -13.23 11.28 14.46
N HIS A 56 -13.20 12.21 13.50
CA HIS A 56 -13.66 11.99 12.11
C HIS A 56 -15.08 11.42 12.04
N ASN A 57 -15.94 11.74 13.01
CA ASN A 57 -17.30 11.22 13.07
C ASN A 57 -18.29 12.34 12.75
N TYR A 58 -18.55 12.48 11.45
CA TYR A 58 -19.33 13.58 10.88
C TYR A 58 -20.85 13.37 10.99
N HIS A 59 -21.29 12.14 11.30
CA HIS A 59 -22.71 11.78 11.38
C HIS A 59 -23.19 11.49 12.81
N GLY A 60 -22.33 11.61 13.83
CA GLY A 60 -22.71 11.31 15.20
C GLY A 60 -22.90 9.82 15.50
N LEU A 61 -22.20 8.94 14.78
CA LEU A 61 -22.39 7.49 14.88
C LEU A 61 -21.97 6.98 16.25
N LYS A 62 -22.88 6.30 16.94
CA LYS A 62 -22.59 5.62 18.21
C LYS A 62 -21.81 4.33 17.94
N TRP A 63 -20.77 4.07 18.73
CA TRP A 63 -19.98 2.85 18.60
C TRP A 63 -20.74 1.64 19.14
N ARG A 64 -20.59 0.52 18.46
CA ARG A 64 -21.21 -0.76 18.74
C ARG A 64 -20.31 -1.87 18.19
N GLU A 65 -20.47 -3.13 18.63
CA GLU A 65 -19.54 -4.21 18.29
C GLU A 65 -19.38 -4.45 16.78
N GLU A 66 -20.44 -4.30 16.00
CA GLU A 66 -20.42 -4.47 14.54
C GLU A 66 -19.65 -3.34 13.81
N MET A 67 -19.15 -2.32 14.54
CA MET A 67 -18.21 -1.31 14.04
C MET A 67 -16.74 -1.72 14.25
N ASN A 68 -16.48 -2.88 14.84
CA ASN A 68 -15.13 -3.43 14.94
C ASN A 68 -14.50 -3.59 13.55
N GLY A 69 -13.20 -3.32 13.46
CA GLY A 69 -12.44 -3.35 12.21
C GLY A 69 -12.51 -2.07 11.38
N ILE A 70 -13.51 -1.19 11.60
CA ILE A 70 -13.64 0.08 10.89
C ILE A 70 -13.60 1.33 11.78
N ALA A 71 -14.00 1.22 13.05
CA ALA A 71 -13.94 2.30 14.02
C ALA A 71 -13.52 1.82 15.40
N LYS A 72 -12.87 2.70 16.17
CA LYS A 72 -12.60 2.49 17.60
C LYS A 72 -13.70 3.15 18.44
N SER A 73 -13.94 2.63 19.65
CA SER A 73 -14.80 3.28 20.62
C SER A 73 -14.11 4.50 21.24
N VAL A 74 -14.83 5.61 21.37
CA VAL A 74 -14.43 6.74 22.20
C VAL A 74 -15.63 7.22 23.03
N TYR A 75 -15.46 7.32 24.33
CA TYR A 75 -16.49 7.92 25.19
C TYR A 75 -16.50 9.43 24.98
N TYR A 76 -17.68 9.97 24.63
CA TYR A 76 -17.85 11.39 24.34
C TYR A 76 -19.23 11.87 24.82
N GLN A 77 -19.28 13.06 25.40
CA GLN A 77 -20.52 13.68 25.86
C GLN A 77 -20.93 14.81 24.89
N THR A 78 -22.05 14.62 24.21
CA THR A 78 -22.60 15.63 23.29
C THR A 78 -23.57 16.56 24.03
N THR A 79 -23.91 17.68 23.41
CA THR A 79 -24.98 18.57 23.90
C THR A 79 -26.36 17.90 23.89
N SER A 80 -26.56 16.92 23.00
CA SER A 80 -27.78 16.10 22.93
C SER A 80 -27.82 14.97 23.96
N GLU A 81 -26.68 14.60 24.56
CA GLU A 81 -26.56 13.55 25.59
C GLU A 81 -25.88 14.12 26.86
N PRO A 82 -26.49 15.12 27.52
CA PRO A 82 -25.85 15.86 28.60
C PRO A 82 -25.72 15.06 29.90
N THR A 83 -26.29 13.84 29.99
CA THR A 83 -26.26 13.00 31.19
C THR A 83 -25.55 11.68 30.90
N GLY A 84 -24.25 11.62 31.21
CA GLY A 84 -23.51 10.36 31.20
C GLY A 84 -22.93 9.90 29.86
N GLY A 85 -22.98 10.74 28.81
CA GLY A 85 -22.32 10.51 27.52
C GLY A 85 -22.69 9.19 26.83
N ASP A 86 -22.03 8.87 25.73
CA ASP A 86 -22.10 7.54 25.10
C ASP A 86 -20.75 7.21 24.45
N ASN A 87 -20.58 5.96 24.04
CA ASN A 87 -19.47 5.56 23.19
C ASN A 87 -19.81 5.88 21.73
N PHE A 88 -18.98 6.69 21.10
CA PHE A 88 -19.08 7.09 19.70
C PHE A 88 -17.96 6.44 18.87
N CYS A 89 -18.18 6.34 17.57
CA CYS A 89 -17.16 5.91 16.64
C CYS A 89 -16.04 6.96 16.56
N LYS A 90 -14.79 6.50 16.63
CA LYS A 90 -13.59 7.22 16.22
C LYS A 90 -13.01 6.54 14.99
N PHE A 91 -13.06 7.25 13.86
CA PHE A 91 -12.49 6.78 12.60
C PHE A 91 -11.04 7.22 12.48
N ALA A 92 -10.23 6.42 11.79
CA ALA A 92 -8.82 6.74 11.58
C ALA A 92 -8.63 7.90 10.60
N ASN A 93 -9.56 8.07 9.65
CA ASN A 93 -9.55 9.09 8.62
C ASN A 93 -10.97 9.26 8.01
N SER A 94 -11.13 10.23 7.11
CA SER A 94 -12.41 10.52 6.45
C SER A 94 -12.95 9.41 5.55
N VAL A 95 -12.09 8.61 4.90
CA VAL A 95 -12.53 7.48 4.06
C VAL A 95 -13.16 6.40 4.92
N ASP A 96 -12.55 6.08 6.07
CA ASP A 96 -13.12 5.13 7.02
C ASP A 96 -14.41 5.67 7.66
N ALA A 97 -14.55 6.99 7.81
CA ALA A 97 -15.81 7.60 8.23
C ALA A 97 -16.93 7.41 7.20
N VAL A 98 -16.65 7.60 5.91
CA VAL A 98 -17.62 7.35 4.82
C VAL A 98 -18.01 5.89 4.78
N ARG A 99 -17.03 4.97 4.78
CA ARG A 99 -17.29 3.52 4.82
C ARG A 99 -18.04 3.11 6.09
N GLY A 100 -17.71 3.75 7.21
CA GLY A 100 -18.33 3.54 8.51
C GLY A 100 -19.81 3.91 8.55
N TYR A 101 -20.20 5.00 7.89
CA TYR A 101 -21.61 5.37 7.74
C TYR A 101 -22.42 4.25 7.06
N TRP A 102 -21.93 3.70 5.95
CA TRP A 102 -22.62 2.61 5.25
C TRP A 102 -22.61 1.31 6.04
N ASN A 103 -21.48 0.96 6.67
CA ASN A 103 -21.39 -0.21 7.55
C ASN A 103 -22.34 -0.11 8.76
N PHE A 104 -22.56 1.09 9.29
CA PHE A 104 -23.49 1.32 10.39
C PHE A 104 -24.94 1.02 9.99
N LEU A 105 -25.32 1.31 8.74
CA LEU A 105 -26.67 1.05 8.24
C LEU A 105 -26.97 -0.45 8.03
N GLU A 106 -25.95 -1.32 7.95
CA GLU A 106 -26.15 -2.78 7.87
C GLU A 106 -26.83 -3.39 9.10
N ARG A 107 -26.82 -2.64 10.21
CA ARG A 107 -27.29 -3.10 11.51
C ARG A 107 -28.78 -2.87 11.68
N SER A 108 -29.42 -3.66 12.54
CA SER A 108 -30.69 -3.25 13.13
C SER A 108 -30.49 -1.96 13.94
N PRO A 109 -31.43 -0.99 13.90
CA PRO A 109 -32.73 -1.00 13.21
C PRO A 109 -32.75 -0.60 11.72
N TYR A 110 -31.62 -0.25 11.12
CA TYR A 110 -31.51 0.19 9.71
C TYR A 110 -31.47 -0.95 8.68
N LYS A 111 -31.37 -2.20 9.13
CA LYS A 111 -31.35 -3.38 8.26
C LYS A 111 -32.54 -3.36 7.29
N GLY A 112 -32.26 -3.53 6.00
CA GLY A 112 -33.24 -3.43 4.91
C GLY A 112 -33.14 -2.12 4.10
N TRP A 113 -32.26 -1.19 4.47
CA TRP A 113 -32.11 0.09 3.78
C TRP A 113 -31.83 -0.02 2.27
N ARG A 114 -31.19 -1.13 1.81
CA ARG A 114 -30.93 -1.39 0.39
C ARG A 114 -32.20 -1.50 -0.45
N ASP A 115 -33.32 -1.89 0.15
CA ASP A 115 -34.60 -1.99 -0.56
C ASP A 115 -35.22 -0.59 -0.83
N HIS A 116 -34.60 0.48 -0.32
CA HIS A 116 -35.07 1.86 -0.38
C HIS A 116 -34.13 2.81 -1.13
N VAL A 117 -33.25 2.29 -1.99
CA VAL A 117 -32.20 3.08 -2.69
C VAL A 117 -32.61 3.60 -4.08
N SER A 118 -33.89 3.46 -4.43
CA SER A 118 -34.47 3.93 -5.71
C SER A 118 -34.30 5.43 -5.91
N SER A 119 -34.35 6.22 -4.83
CA SER A 119 -34.07 7.63 -4.84
C SER A 119 -33.53 8.10 -3.49
N ALA A 120 -32.87 9.27 -3.48
CA ALA A 120 -32.42 9.92 -2.24
C ALA A 120 -33.58 10.17 -1.25
N ALA A 121 -34.76 10.50 -1.77
CA ALA A 121 -35.95 10.75 -0.97
C ALA A 121 -36.47 9.47 -0.31
N ASP A 122 -36.57 8.38 -1.08
CA ASP A 122 -37.03 7.08 -0.56
C ASP A 122 -36.09 6.54 0.52
N PHE A 123 -34.78 6.66 0.28
CA PHE A 123 -33.75 6.23 1.21
C PHE A 123 -33.83 7.01 2.52
N LEU A 124 -33.89 8.35 2.46
CA LEU A 124 -34.03 9.19 3.66
C LEU A 124 -35.36 8.98 4.38
N ALA A 125 -36.46 8.75 3.65
CA ALA A 125 -37.75 8.45 4.25
C ALA A 125 -37.72 7.16 5.08
N PHE A 126 -36.88 6.19 4.71
CA PHE A 126 -36.66 4.96 5.48
C PHE A 126 -35.73 5.18 6.69
N ILE A 127 -34.54 5.76 6.49
CA ILE A 127 -33.54 5.84 7.58
C ILE A 127 -33.81 6.94 8.60
N CYS A 128 -34.38 8.08 8.20
CA CYS A 128 -34.47 9.26 9.06
C CYS A 128 -35.47 9.11 10.23
N PRO A 129 -36.63 8.43 10.11
CA PRO A 129 -37.48 8.16 11.26
C PRO A 129 -36.82 7.27 12.32
N ILE A 130 -35.83 6.47 11.91
CA ILE A 130 -35.04 5.63 12.81
C ILE A 130 -33.92 6.46 13.45
N TRP A 131 -33.28 7.31 12.64
CA TRP A 131 -32.21 8.22 13.07
C TRP A 131 -32.68 9.32 14.02
N CYS A 132 -33.87 9.87 13.75
CA CYS A 132 -34.53 10.92 14.52
C CYS A 132 -35.95 10.45 14.88
N PRO A 133 -36.10 9.65 15.95
CA PRO A 133 -37.36 8.99 16.29
C PRO A 133 -38.48 9.97 16.70
N PRO A 134 -39.77 9.56 16.61
CA PRO A 134 -40.94 10.44 16.76
C PRO A 134 -40.98 11.33 18.01
N GLY A 135 -40.41 10.90 19.14
CA GLY A 135 -40.30 11.71 20.36
C GLY A 135 -39.49 13.01 20.19
N TYR A 136 -38.60 13.05 19.21
CA TYR A 136 -37.79 14.22 18.84
C TYR A 136 -38.45 15.10 17.77
N THR A 137 -39.44 14.57 17.03
CA THR A 137 -39.90 15.19 15.78
C THR A 137 -40.70 16.48 15.97
N ASN A 138 -41.42 16.65 17.08
CA ASN A 138 -42.18 17.88 17.33
C ASN A 138 -41.28 19.07 17.64
N THR A 139 -40.31 18.90 18.53
CA THR A 139 -39.29 19.93 18.83
C THR A 139 -38.46 20.26 17.59
N TRP A 140 -38.07 19.24 16.82
CA TRP A 140 -37.37 19.40 15.56
C TRP A 140 -38.14 20.27 14.56
N LYS A 141 -39.40 19.93 14.30
CA LYS A 141 -40.27 20.66 13.37
C LYS A 141 -40.38 22.14 13.76
N THR A 142 -40.59 22.43 15.05
CA THR A 142 -40.68 23.82 15.52
C THR A 142 -39.40 24.60 15.27
N GLN A 143 -38.23 23.97 15.50
CA GLN A 143 -36.92 24.61 15.28
C GLN A 143 -36.56 24.77 13.80
N HIS A 144 -37.12 23.93 12.91
CA HIS A 144 -36.74 23.84 11.51
C HIS A 144 -37.89 24.17 10.54
N GLY A 145 -38.76 25.10 10.92
CA GLY A 145 -39.76 25.68 10.02
C GLY A 145 -40.85 24.71 9.58
N GLY A 146 -41.20 23.74 10.43
CA GLY A 146 -42.24 22.74 10.19
C GLY A 146 -41.78 21.48 9.46
N LEU A 147 -40.54 21.44 8.96
CA LEU A 147 -40.01 20.32 8.19
C LEU A 147 -39.60 19.17 9.12
N VAL A 148 -39.91 17.92 8.72
CA VAL A 148 -39.26 16.75 9.32
C VAL A 148 -37.83 16.63 8.85
N TYR A 149 -37.03 15.82 9.54
CA TYR A 149 -35.60 15.68 9.29
C TYR A 149 -35.27 15.40 7.81
N HIS A 150 -35.91 14.41 7.16
CA HIS A 150 -35.61 14.09 5.75
C HIS A 150 -36.01 15.22 4.79
N GLU A 151 -37.13 15.91 5.03
CA GLU A 151 -37.55 17.07 4.23
C GLU A 151 -36.54 18.21 4.37
N TYR A 152 -36.01 18.44 5.57
CA TYR A 152 -34.99 19.43 5.81
C TYR A 152 -33.71 19.11 5.01
N ILE A 153 -33.22 17.86 5.07
CA ILE A 153 -32.07 17.42 4.27
C ILE A 153 -32.32 17.70 2.78
N MET A 154 -33.45 17.22 2.24
CA MET A 154 -33.75 17.33 0.81
C MET A 154 -33.95 18.78 0.36
N GLN A 155 -34.63 19.60 1.14
CA GLN A 155 -34.97 20.98 0.73
C GLN A 155 -33.87 22.00 1.03
N LYS A 156 -33.04 21.76 2.06
CA LYS A 156 -32.09 22.77 2.55
C LYS A 156 -30.64 22.43 2.28
N LEU A 157 -30.27 21.15 2.25
CA LEU A 157 -28.87 20.73 2.24
C LEU A 157 -28.47 19.91 1.01
N TYR A 158 -29.42 19.26 0.34
CA TYR A 158 -29.14 18.37 -0.78
C TYR A 158 -28.40 19.10 -1.92
N ASN A 159 -28.88 20.26 -2.35
CA ASN A 159 -28.24 21.04 -3.43
C ASN A 159 -26.82 21.50 -3.05
N GLU A 160 -26.62 21.97 -1.81
CA GLU A 160 -25.29 22.33 -1.31
C GLU A 160 -24.34 21.12 -1.35
N ALA A 161 -24.81 19.95 -0.90
CA ALA A 161 -24.02 18.73 -0.97
C ALA A 161 -23.68 18.33 -2.42
N GLN A 162 -24.60 18.50 -3.37
CA GLN A 162 -24.32 18.23 -4.78
C GLN A 162 -23.23 19.15 -5.33
N GLU A 163 -23.33 20.46 -5.07
CA GLU A 163 -22.34 21.45 -5.51
C GLU A 163 -20.96 21.16 -4.93
N LEU A 164 -20.88 20.83 -3.65
CA LEU A 164 -19.62 20.48 -2.98
C LEU A 164 -18.98 19.21 -3.56
N LEU A 165 -19.78 18.17 -3.83
CA LEU A 165 -19.27 16.95 -4.45
C LEU A 165 -18.80 17.18 -5.89
N GLU A 166 -19.52 18.01 -6.66
CA GLU A 166 -19.12 18.35 -8.01
C GLU A 166 -17.79 19.13 -8.02
N GLN A 167 -17.63 20.12 -7.13
CA GLN A 167 -16.38 20.85 -6.97
C GLN A 167 -15.22 19.93 -6.55
N ALA A 168 -15.46 19.01 -5.63
CA ALA A 168 -14.45 18.04 -5.20
C ALA A 168 -14.01 17.12 -6.36
N ARG A 169 -14.95 16.67 -7.20
CA ARG A 169 -14.63 15.87 -8.39
C ARG A 169 -13.87 16.67 -9.45
N GLN A 170 -14.16 17.97 -9.62
CA GLN A 170 -13.42 18.80 -10.56
C GLN A 170 -11.98 19.08 -10.08
N THR A 171 -11.78 19.23 -8.78
CA THR A 171 -10.44 19.40 -8.18
C THR A 171 -9.56 18.16 -8.36
N GLN A 172 -10.16 16.96 -8.50
CA GLN A 172 -9.46 15.71 -8.80
C GLN A 172 -8.74 15.75 -10.17
N TYR A 173 -9.20 16.56 -11.13
CA TYR A 173 -8.59 16.64 -12.46
C TYR A 173 -7.63 17.83 -12.63
N GLN A 174 -7.25 18.47 -11.53
CA GLN A 174 -6.21 19.49 -11.56
C GLN A 174 -4.88 18.84 -11.95
N GLU A 175 -4.17 19.44 -12.92
CA GLU A 175 -2.78 19.10 -13.21
C GLU A 175 -1.92 19.36 -11.96
N LEU A 176 -1.23 18.33 -11.49
CA LEU A 176 -0.29 18.43 -10.37
C LEU A 176 1.12 18.08 -10.82
N LYS A 177 2.09 18.88 -10.36
CA LYS A 177 3.51 18.68 -10.65
C LYS A 177 4.39 18.97 -9.46
N GLN A 178 5.65 18.58 -9.58
CA GLN A 178 6.64 18.80 -8.54
C GLN A 178 6.70 20.26 -8.09
N GLY A 179 6.60 20.47 -6.78
CA GLY A 179 6.52 21.79 -6.15
C GLY A 179 5.12 22.16 -5.67
N ASP A 180 4.07 21.55 -6.24
CA ASP A 180 2.70 21.76 -5.81
C ASP A 180 2.46 21.25 -4.39
N ARG A 181 1.47 21.86 -3.72
CA ARG A 181 1.12 21.55 -2.34
C ARG A 181 -0.38 21.63 -2.12
N GLY A 182 -0.88 20.86 -1.15
CA GLY A 182 -2.26 20.91 -0.69
C GLY A 182 -3.01 19.59 -0.84
N GLU A 183 -4.33 19.64 -0.69
CA GLU A 183 -5.19 18.45 -0.62
C GLU A 183 -5.19 17.64 -1.92
N ALA A 184 -5.18 18.29 -3.08
CA ALA A 184 -5.07 17.60 -4.37
C ALA A 184 -3.80 16.72 -4.43
N VAL A 185 -2.70 17.17 -3.83
CA VAL A 185 -1.46 16.38 -3.73
C VAL A 185 -1.61 15.24 -2.72
N LYS A 186 -2.27 15.46 -1.57
CA LYS A 186 -2.57 14.37 -0.62
C LYS A 186 -3.42 13.29 -1.27
N LEU A 187 -4.42 13.70 -2.04
CA LEU A 187 -5.26 12.78 -2.79
C LEU A 187 -4.42 11.95 -3.74
N LEU A 188 -3.60 12.59 -4.57
CA LEU A 188 -2.69 11.90 -5.48
C LEU A 188 -1.80 10.91 -4.73
N GLN A 189 -1.23 11.31 -3.59
CA GLN A 189 -0.42 10.44 -2.74
C GLN A 189 -1.21 9.24 -2.19
N ARG A 190 -2.48 9.42 -1.80
CA ARG A 190 -3.36 8.32 -1.36
C ARG A 190 -3.64 7.35 -2.50
N GLU A 191 -4.06 7.84 -3.66
CA GLU A 191 -4.34 7.01 -4.84
C GLU A 191 -3.09 6.24 -5.28
N LEU A 192 -1.94 6.90 -5.36
CA LEU A 192 -0.66 6.25 -5.69
C LEU A 192 -0.29 5.16 -4.67
N ASN A 193 -0.59 5.38 -3.38
CA ASN A 193 -0.40 4.36 -2.34
C ASN A 193 -1.41 3.21 -2.45
N GLU A 194 -2.69 3.51 -2.65
CA GLU A 194 -3.78 2.53 -2.70
C GLU A 194 -3.67 1.61 -3.94
N HIS A 195 -3.25 2.17 -5.07
CA HIS A 195 -3.18 1.45 -6.34
C HIS A 195 -1.79 0.89 -6.67
N LEU A 196 -0.70 1.48 -6.16
CA LEU A 196 0.67 1.04 -6.50
C LEU A 196 1.57 0.72 -5.30
N ASP A 197 1.08 0.86 -4.06
CA ASP A 197 1.90 0.73 -2.85
C ASP A 197 3.15 1.62 -2.96
N ALA A 198 2.95 2.86 -3.40
CA ALA A 198 4.01 3.82 -3.70
C ALA A 198 4.83 4.25 -2.46
N GLY A 199 4.40 3.90 -1.25
CA GLY A 199 5.11 4.20 -0.01
C GLY A 199 5.24 5.69 0.29
N LEU A 200 4.37 6.52 -0.28
CA LEU A 200 4.38 7.96 -0.13
C LEU A 200 3.83 8.35 1.24
N LYS A 201 4.45 9.35 1.86
CA LYS A 201 3.78 10.07 2.94
C LYS A 201 2.67 10.92 2.34
N VAL A 202 1.47 10.87 2.94
CA VAL A 202 0.33 11.71 2.55
C VAL A 202 0.45 13.07 3.25
N ASP A 203 1.47 13.84 2.88
CA ASP A 203 1.79 15.14 3.49
C ASP A 203 1.31 16.35 2.67
N GLY A 204 0.82 16.10 1.45
CA GLY A 204 0.35 17.14 0.55
C GLY A 204 1.49 17.94 -0.06
N ILE A 205 2.70 17.39 -0.14
CA ILE A 205 3.85 18.00 -0.81
C ILE A 205 4.23 17.16 -2.03
N PHE A 206 4.16 17.74 -3.23
CA PHE A 206 4.55 17.06 -4.45
C PHE A 206 6.07 17.13 -4.58
N GLY A 207 6.75 16.24 -3.85
CA GLY A 207 8.19 16.08 -3.85
C GLY A 207 8.69 15.14 -4.96
N SER A 208 9.99 14.86 -4.94
CA SER A 208 10.64 13.93 -5.87
C SER A 208 10.04 12.52 -5.81
N MET A 209 9.65 12.05 -4.63
CA MET A 209 9.04 10.73 -4.46
C MET A 209 7.65 10.64 -5.12
N THR A 210 6.79 11.64 -4.90
CA THR A 210 5.48 11.72 -5.59
C THR A 210 5.67 11.76 -7.10
N LYS A 211 6.66 12.54 -7.60
CA LYS A 211 7.01 12.57 -9.02
C LYS A 211 7.39 11.19 -9.57
N GLN A 212 8.24 10.45 -8.86
CA GLN A 212 8.65 9.11 -9.30
C GLN A 212 7.47 8.12 -9.31
N ALA A 213 6.55 8.23 -8.35
CA ALA A 213 5.35 7.42 -8.33
C ALA A 213 4.39 7.74 -9.49
N VAL A 214 4.24 9.01 -9.85
CA VAL A 214 3.51 9.43 -11.06
C VAL A 214 4.16 8.87 -12.32
N ILE A 215 5.49 8.97 -12.44
CA ILE A 215 6.26 8.37 -13.54
C ILE A 215 6.03 6.86 -13.64
N ALA A 216 5.85 6.16 -12.52
CA ALA A 216 5.56 4.73 -12.53
C ALA A 216 4.19 4.44 -13.16
N VAL A 217 3.17 5.25 -12.85
CA VAL A 217 1.84 5.16 -13.50
C VAL A 217 1.96 5.46 -14.98
N GLU A 218 2.60 6.57 -15.34
CA GLU A 218 2.78 6.98 -16.74
C GLU A 218 3.43 5.85 -17.55
N LYS A 219 4.51 5.24 -17.03
CA LYS A 219 5.17 4.09 -17.68
C LYS A 219 4.27 2.87 -17.79
N GLN A 220 3.52 2.54 -16.73
CA GLN A 220 2.61 1.39 -16.73
C GLN A 220 1.53 1.50 -17.82
N PHE A 221 1.08 2.73 -18.12
CA PHE A 221 0.07 3.01 -19.14
C PHE A 221 0.65 3.51 -20.47
N SER A 222 1.97 3.38 -20.67
CA SER A 222 2.66 3.81 -21.91
C SER A 222 2.44 5.29 -22.27
N MET A 223 2.31 6.14 -21.25
CA MET A 223 2.21 7.60 -21.35
C MET A 223 3.60 8.25 -21.40
N THR A 224 3.64 9.57 -21.64
CA THR A 224 4.86 10.36 -21.49
C THR A 224 5.30 10.38 -20.03
N ALA A 225 6.53 9.96 -19.74
CA ALA A 225 7.05 9.81 -18.38
C ALA A 225 7.63 11.14 -17.81
N ASP A 226 6.86 12.23 -17.81
CA ASP A 226 7.31 13.56 -17.39
C ASP A 226 7.08 13.85 -15.89
N GLY A 227 6.30 13.00 -15.22
CA GLY A 227 6.00 13.06 -13.79
C GLY A 227 5.00 14.15 -13.44
N ILE A 228 4.08 14.46 -14.35
CA ILE A 228 2.97 15.40 -14.17
C ILE A 228 1.69 14.58 -14.06
N ALA A 229 1.01 14.69 -12.91
CA ALA A 229 -0.30 14.05 -12.74
C ALA A 229 -1.38 14.90 -13.40
N ASP A 230 -1.53 14.71 -14.71
CA ASP A 230 -2.60 15.29 -15.52
C ASP A 230 -3.87 14.42 -15.53
N ILE A 231 -4.87 14.84 -16.32
CA ILE A 231 -6.16 14.12 -16.41
C ILE A 231 -6.00 12.66 -16.86
N ASP A 232 -4.99 12.34 -17.66
CA ASP A 232 -4.79 10.98 -18.16
C ASP A 232 -4.18 10.10 -17.06
N VAL A 233 -3.23 10.63 -16.28
CA VAL A 233 -2.72 9.95 -15.06
C VAL A 233 -3.85 9.67 -14.07
N TRP A 234 -4.72 10.65 -13.80
CA TRP A 234 -5.87 10.48 -12.90
C TRP A 234 -6.84 9.42 -13.40
N LYS A 235 -7.15 9.39 -14.70
CA LYS A 235 -7.98 8.33 -15.29
C LYS A 235 -7.29 6.97 -15.21
N ALA A 236 -5.98 6.90 -15.46
CA ALA A 236 -5.22 5.67 -15.33
C ALA A 236 -5.31 5.12 -13.90
N LEU A 237 -5.11 5.96 -12.88
CA LEU A 237 -5.29 5.57 -11.47
C LEU A 237 -6.67 4.99 -11.20
N GLN A 238 -7.75 5.60 -11.73
CA GLN A 238 -9.11 5.08 -11.57
C GLN A 238 -9.35 3.72 -12.25
N THR A 239 -8.58 3.39 -13.29
CA THR A 239 -8.65 2.06 -13.93
C THR A 239 -7.83 0.99 -13.22
N LEU A 240 -6.88 1.39 -12.36
CA LEU A 240 -6.15 0.45 -11.53
C LEU A 240 -7.11 -0.11 -10.48
N LYS A 241 -7.17 -1.43 -10.36
CA LYS A 241 -7.85 -2.03 -9.21
C LYS A 241 -7.09 -1.62 -7.94
N PRO A 242 -7.77 -1.18 -6.87
CA PRO A 242 -7.13 -1.03 -5.57
C PRO A 242 -6.40 -2.31 -5.24
N LEU A 243 -5.17 -2.21 -4.73
CA LEU A 243 -4.47 -3.39 -4.27
C LEU A 243 -5.36 -4.10 -3.24
N PRO A 244 -5.49 -5.45 -3.30
CA PRO A 244 -6.35 -6.18 -2.39
C PRO A 244 -6.02 -5.76 -0.96
N LYS A 245 -7.04 -5.23 -0.26
CA LYS A 245 -6.90 -4.89 1.16
C LYS A 245 -6.47 -6.17 1.87
N PRO A 246 -5.45 -6.10 2.73
CA PRO A 246 -5.00 -7.29 3.44
C PRO A 246 -6.14 -7.81 4.31
N GLU A 247 -6.65 -9.00 3.97
CA GLU A 247 -7.48 -9.77 4.88
C GLU A 247 -6.58 -10.23 6.04
N GLY A 248 -6.83 -9.70 7.24
CA GLY A 248 -6.11 -10.07 8.45
C GLY A 248 -6.30 -9.08 9.59
N GLU A 249 -6.38 -9.58 10.82
CA GLU A 249 -6.48 -8.77 12.03
C GLU A 249 -5.39 -7.69 12.10
N PRO A 250 -5.67 -6.48 12.64
CA PRO A 250 -4.66 -5.47 12.89
C PRO A 250 -3.52 -6.04 13.75
N GLY A 251 -2.33 -6.22 13.15
CA GLY A 251 -1.15 -6.81 13.80
C GLY A 251 -0.76 -8.20 13.30
N ALA A 252 -1.54 -8.84 12.44
CA ALA A 252 -1.15 -10.08 11.78
C ALA A 252 -0.10 -9.82 10.68
N LYS A 253 1.03 -10.54 10.71
CA LYS A 253 2.06 -10.46 9.67
C LYS A 253 1.49 -10.91 8.34
N LYS A 254 1.64 -10.12 7.27
CA LYS A 254 1.25 -10.55 5.93
C LYS A 254 2.20 -11.66 5.45
N LEU A 255 1.63 -12.82 5.10
CA LEU A 255 2.40 -13.96 4.62
C LEU A 255 2.54 -13.98 3.09
N TRP A 256 1.81 -13.12 2.40
CA TRP A 256 1.84 -12.93 0.95
C TRP A 256 2.26 -11.50 0.63
N ILE A 257 3.20 -11.36 -0.29
CA ILE A 257 3.80 -10.09 -0.70
C ILE A 257 2.81 -9.39 -1.63
N PRO A 258 2.31 -8.19 -1.29
CA PRO A 258 1.21 -7.55 -2.02
C PRO A 258 1.57 -7.14 -3.45
N PHE A 259 2.86 -7.01 -3.74
CA PHE A 259 3.40 -6.69 -5.07
C PHE A 259 4.08 -7.88 -5.75
N ALA A 260 3.86 -9.11 -5.27
CA ALA A 260 4.30 -10.33 -5.94
C ALA A 260 3.16 -10.97 -6.74
N GLN A 261 3.52 -11.67 -7.80
CA GLN A 261 2.60 -12.55 -8.52
C GLN A 261 2.54 -13.93 -7.86
N HIS A 262 1.36 -14.55 -7.89
CA HIS A 262 1.09 -15.85 -7.26
C HIS A 262 0.60 -16.85 -8.31
N PRO A 263 1.51 -17.46 -9.09
CA PRO A 263 1.12 -18.26 -10.24
C PRO A 263 0.54 -19.64 -9.85
N PHE A 264 0.95 -20.19 -8.70
CA PHE A 264 0.54 -21.49 -8.16
C PHE A 264 1.13 -21.67 -6.75
N ASP A 265 0.74 -22.73 -6.06
CA ASP A 265 1.34 -23.15 -4.79
C ASP A 265 2.42 -24.22 -4.99
N ILE A 266 3.48 -24.16 -4.18
CA ILE A 266 4.53 -25.19 -4.09
C ILE A 266 4.60 -25.80 -2.69
N SER A 267 5.11 -27.03 -2.62
CA SER A 267 5.36 -27.70 -1.34
C SER A 267 6.49 -27.02 -0.56
N THR A 268 6.40 -27.11 0.76
CA THR A 268 7.40 -26.59 1.71
C THR A 268 7.76 -27.68 2.71
N LYS A 269 8.91 -27.54 3.39
CA LYS A 269 9.43 -28.58 4.29
C LYS A 269 9.16 -28.29 5.76
N TRP A 270 9.14 -27.03 6.17
CA TRP A 270 8.93 -26.66 7.57
C TRP A 270 8.20 -25.32 7.70
N THR A 271 7.74 -25.06 8.92
CA THR A 271 7.25 -23.76 9.39
C THR A 271 8.35 -23.09 10.19
N TYR A 272 8.56 -21.79 10.01
CA TYR A 272 9.51 -21.04 10.84
C TYR A 272 9.00 -20.96 12.27
N GLU A 273 9.90 -21.08 13.24
CA GLU A 273 9.57 -21.07 14.68
C GLU A 273 8.74 -19.84 15.10
N GLN A 274 9.07 -18.66 14.56
CA GLN A 274 8.37 -17.41 14.88
C GLN A 274 7.24 -17.07 13.88
N GLY A 275 6.82 -18.05 13.09
CA GLY A 275 5.81 -17.92 12.04
C GLY A 275 6.19 -16.98 10.90
N TYR A 276 7.48 -16.63 10.76
CA TYR A 276 8.00 -15.69 9.77
C TYR A 276 9.51 -15.86 9.61
N PRO A 277 10.12 -15.56 8.44
CA PRO A 277 11.57 -15.60 8.29
C PRO A 277 12.24 -14.53 9.16
N ARG A 278 13.36 -14.92 9.79
CA ARG A 278 14.27 -14.01 10.50
C ARG A 278 15.19 -13.24 9.55
N GLY A 279 15.40 -13.74 8.34
CA GLY A 279 16.26 -13.09 7.33
C GLY A 279 16.01 -13.60 5.91
N ALA A 280 16.94 -13.32 5.01
CA ALA A 280 16.84 -13.75 3.61
C ALA A 280 18.20 -14.17 3.05
N VAL A 281 18.21 -15.14 2.14
CA VAL A 281 19.41 -15.52 1.38
C VAL A 281 19.19 -15.21 -0.08
N VAL A 282 20.08 -14.38 -0.64
CA VAL A 282 20.04 -13.95 -2.05
C VAL A 282 20.86 -14.91 -2.90
N HIS A 283 20.26 -15.40 -3.98
CA HIS A 283 20.83 -16.34 -4.94
C HIS A 283 20.76 -15.76 -6.36
N PHE A 284 21.47 -16.38 -7.30
CA PHE A 284 21.14 -16.26 -8.72
C PHE A 284 20.77 -17.63 -9.31
N THR A 285 19.95 -17.61 -10.37
CA THR A 285 19.42 -18.84 -10.97
C THR A 285 20.44 -19.69 -11.74
N ALA A 286 21.67 -19.21 -11.87
CA ALA A 286 22.70 -19.76 -12.75
C ALA A 286 22.12 -19.95 -14.16
N GLY A 287 21.54 -18.85 -14.65
CA GLY A 287 21.03 -18.67 -16.00
C GLY A 287 19.84 -19.53 -16.39
N ARG A 288 18.93 -19.80 -15.46
CA ARG A 288 17.54 -20.07 -15.87
C ARG A 288 16.83 -18.73 -16.04
N ASP A 289 16.28 -18.48 -17.22
CA ASP A 289 15.67 -17.22 -17.63
C ASP A 289 14.14 -17.21 -17.59
N ASN A 290 13.50 -18.38 -17.52
CA ASN A 290 12.08 -18.55 -17.29
C ASN A 290 11.77 -18.54 -15.77
N PRO A 291 11.27 -17.42 -15.18
CA PRO A 291 11.10 -17.30 -13.73
C PRO A 291 10.06 -18.29 -13.20
N ILE A 292 8.89 -18.36 -13.85
CA ILE A 292 7.77 -19.22 -13.44
C ILE A 292 8.16 -20.71 -13.54
N GLY A 293 8.79 -21.10 -14.65
CA GLY A 293 9.27 -22.48 -14.83
C GLY A 293 10.34 -22.86 -13.80
N THR A 294 11.25 -21.93 -13.48
CA THR A 294 12.30 -22.16 -12.47
C THR A 294 11.71 -22.27 -11.07
N LEU A 295 10.76 -21.41 -10.72
CA LEU A 295 10.04 -21.45 -9.45
C LEU A 295 9.36 -22.80 -9.23
N LYS A 296 8.67 -23.31 -10.26
CA LYS A 296 8.04 -24.64 -10.22
C LYS A 296 9.08 -25.75 -10.00
N TYR A 297 10.15 -25.74 -10.79
CA TYR A 297 11.23 -26.73 -10.71
C TYR A 297 11.88 -26.77 -9.31
N LEU A 298 12.17 -25.61 -8.72
CA LEU A 298 12.74 -25.53 -7.38
C LEU A 298 11.76 -26.04 -6.32
N GLY A 299 10.47 -25.72 -6.45
CA GLY A 299 9.42 -26.25 -5.58
C GLY A 299 9.31 -27.77 -5.62
N GLU A 300 9.42 -28.39 -6.79
CA GLU A 300 9.42 -29.85 -6.97
C GLU A 300 10.64 -30.52 -6.32
N LEU A 301 11.78 -29.84 -6.26
CA LEU A 301 12.96 -30.29 -5.53
C LEU A 301 12.90 -30.07 -4.01
N GLY A 302 11.81 -29.45 -3.52
CA GLY A 302 11.67 -29.07 -2.12
C GLY A 302 12.58 -27.90 -1.73
N PHE A 303 12.87 -27.01 -2.67
CA PHE A 303 13.67 -25.80 -2.50
C PHE A 303 12.80 -24.53 -2.68
N PRO A 304 11.84 -24.28 -1.77
CA PRO A 304 10.97 -23.12 -1.90
C PRO A 304 11.76 -21.81 -1.76
N CYS A 305 11.78 -21.03 -2.82
CA CYS A 305 12.36 -19.69 -2.90
C CYS A 305 11.35 -18.73 -3.51
N LEU A 306 11.42 -17.45 -3.13
CA LEU A 306 10.87 -16.37 -3.95
C LEU A 306 11.67 -16.31 -5.25
N MET A 307 11.04 -15.95 -6.36
CA MET A 307 11.69 -15.83 -7.66
C MET A 307 11.56 -14.42 -8.19
N MET A 308 12.62 -13.87 -8.79
CA MET A 308 12.62 -12.52 -9.37
C MET A 308 13.10 -12.53 -10.82
N GLY A 309 12.26 -12.05 -11.73
CA GLY A 309 12.58 -11.89 -13.16
C GLY A 309 13.60 -10.79 -13.44
N ARG A 310 14.10 -10.69 -14.68
CA ARG A 310 15.00 -9.60 -15.11
C ARG A 310 14.36 -8.21 -15.07
N ASP A 311 13.02 -8.19 -15.17
CA ASP A 311 12.14 -7.02 -15.05
C ASP A 311 11.90 -6.59 -13.59
N GLY A 312 12.39 -7.34 -12.60
CA GLY A 312 12.16 -7.06 -11.19
C GLY A 312 10.85 -7.63 -10.63
N VAL A 313 10.01 -8.26 -11.46
CA VAL A 313 8.76 -8.88 -10.99
C VAL A 313 9.09 -10.04 -10.06
N ILE A 314 8.45 -10.02 -8.88
CA ILE A 314 8.59 -11.05 -7.86
C ILE A 314 7.46 -12.05 -7.99
N TYR A 315 7.79 -13.33 -7.88
CA TYR A 315 6.85 -14.44 -7.86
C TYR A 315 6.97 -15.17 -6.52
N GLN A 316 5.83 -15.44 -5.89
CA GLN A 316 5.72 -16.15 -4.62
C GLN A 316 4.71 -17.28 -4.77
N ALA A 317 5.10 -18.48 -4.36
CA ALA A 317 4.29 -19.70 -4.45
C ALA A 317 4.10 -20.42 -3.10
N PHE A 318 4.44 -19.77 -1.99
CA PHE A 318 4.26 -20.32 -0.65
C PHE A 318 4.12 -19.18 0.37
N PRO A 319 3.37 -19.38 1.45
CA PRO A 319 3.23 -18.35 2.49
C PRO A 319 4.54 -18.20 3.29
N LEU A 320 4.89 -16.97 3.66
CA LEU A 320 6.16 -16.65 4.33
C LEU A 320 6.32 -17.26 5.73
N ASN A 321 5.30 -17.89 6.32
CA ASN A 321 5.49 -18.66 7.54
C ASN A 321 6.13 -20.03 7.29
N LYS A 322 6.26 -20.45 6.03
CA LYS A 322 6.83 -21.73 5.61
C LYS A 322 8.17 -21.55 4.88
N GLY A 323 8.98 -22.60 4.90
CA GLY A 323 10.31 -22.63 4.30
C GLY A 323 10.75 -24.03 3.88
N GLY A 324 11.96 -24.11 3.36
CA GLY A 324 12.57 -25.35 2.89
C GLY A 324 14.03 -25.16 2.53
N SER A 325 14.68 -26.21 2.04
CA SER A 325 16.13 -26.19 1.83
C SER A 325 16.47 -25.28 0.64
N HIS A 326 17.32 -24.28 0.81
CA HIS A 326 17.79 -23.49 -0.36
C HIS A 326 19.29 -23.15 -0.26
N SER A 327 19.82 -22.95 0.96
CA SER A 327 21.23 -22.59 1.14
C SER A 327 22.18 -23.78 1.33
N GLY A 328 21.69 -25.00 1.54
CA GLY A 328 22.56 -26.15 1.88
C GLY A 328 23.38 -25.99 3.17
N THR A 329 23.03 -25.00 4.01
CA THR A 329 23.62 -24.68 5.33
C THR A 329 22.50 -24.40 6.33
N PHE A 330 22.80 -24.21 7.62
CA PHE A 330 21.76 -23.99 8.65
C PHE A 330 20.90 -22.73 8.42
N HIS A 331 21.37 -21.79 7.61
CA HIS A 331 20.70 -20.53 7.28
C HIS A 331 19.26 -20.70 6.80
N HIS A 332 18.99 -21.69 5.93
CA HIS A 332 17.64 -21.94 5.40
C HIS A 332 16.61 -22.27 6.49
N LYS A 333 17.04 -22.63 7.69
CA LYS A 333 16.12 -22.94 8.80
C LYS A 333 15.41 -21.69 9.32
N TYR A 334 15.97 -20.50 9.09
CA TYR A 334 15.42 -19.23 9.57
C TYR A 334 15.26 -18.16 8.49
N SER A 335 15.80 -18.36 7.28
CA SER A 335 15.75 -17.38 6.20
C SER A 335 14.84 -17.80 5.06
N VAL A 336 14.21 -16.85 4.38
CA VAL A 336 13.60 -17.10 3.06
C VAL A 336 14.65 -17.05 1.95
N GLY A 337 14.58 -17.95 0.97
CA GLY A 337 15.42 -17.90 -0.22
C GLY A 337 14.84 -16.93 -1.26
N ILE A 338 15.70 -16.13 -1.90
CA ILE A 338 15.35 -15.22 -3.01
C ILE A 338 16.23 -15.57 -4.21
N GLU A 339 15.65 -16.21 -5.21
CA GLU A 339 16.30 -16.55 -6.47
C GLU A 339 16.09 -15.45 -7.51
N ILE A 340 17.19 -14.87 -8.00
CA ILE A 340 17.14 -13.76 -8.96
C ILE A 340 17.69 -14.24 -10.30
N VAL A 341 16.91 -14.04 -11.37
CA VAL A 341 17.31 -14.45 -12.72
C VAL A 341 18.58 -13.72 -13.13
N ALA A 342 19.70 -14.46 -13.19
CA ALA A 342 20.99 -14.02 -13.69
C ALA A 342 21.90 -15.22 -13.96
N ALA A 343 22.85 -15.07 -14.88
CA ALA A 343 23.83 -16.12 -15.19
C ALA A 343 24.89 -16.30 -14.10
N GLY A 344 25.07 -15.32 -13.21
CA GLY A 344 26.12 -15.34 -12.21
C GLY A 344 27.49 -15.05 -12.82
N ARG A 345 28.52 -15.78 -12.41
CA ARG A 345 29.90 -15.58 -12.88
C ARG A 345 30.07 -16.10 -14.31
N CYS A 346 30.69 -15.28 -15.16
CA CYS A 346 30.96 -15.58 -16.56
C CYS A 346 32.47 -15.43 -16.84
N GLU A 347 32.94 -16.07 -17.91
CA GLU A 347 34.32 -15.99 -18.39
C GLU A 347 34.37 -15.21 -19.72
N PRO A 348 35.34 -14.30 -19.91
CA PRO A 348 35.51 -13.61 -21.18
C PRO A 348 36.05 -14.58 -22.25
N GLU A 349 35.48 -14.49 -23.45
CA GLU A 349 35.88 -15.25 -24.64
C GLU A 349 35.89 -14.33 -25.87
N THR A 350 36.79 -14.58 -26.82
CA THR A 350 36.80 -13.85 -28.09
C THR A 350 35.99 -14.60 -29.13
N VAL A 351 34.86 -14.02 -29.56
CA VAL A 351 33.96 -14.59 -30.57
C VAL A 351 33.88 -13.62 -31.74
N ASN A 352 34.27 -14.07 -32.94
CA ASN A 352 34.27 -13.24 -34.15
C ASN A 352 34.99 -11.88 -33.98
N GLY A 353 36.11 -11.87 -33.23
CA GLY A 353 36.88 -10.66 -32.95
C GLY A 353 36.27 -9.71 -31.91
N GLN A 354 35.12 -10.05 -31.32
CA GLN A 354 34.50 -9.30 -30.23
C GLN A 354 34.71 -10.01 -28.90
N ARG A 355 34.91 -9.24 -27.83
CA ARG A 355 34.90 -9.76 -26.46
C ARG A 355 33.46 -10.06 -26.05
N LYS A 356 33.21 -11.32 -25.73
CA LYS A 356 31.92 -11.84 -25.28
C LYS A 356 32.11 -12.57 -23.96
N PHE A 357 31.03 -12.89 -23.27
CA PHE A 357 31.09 -13.53 -21.95
C PHE A 357 30.24 -14.77 -21.90
N LYS A 358 30.81 -15.86 -21.40
CA LYS A 358 30.16 -17.17 -21.37
C LYS A 358 29.92 -17.62 -19.94
N ALA A 359 28.71 -18.11 -19.66
CA ALA A 359 28.40 -18.71 -18.38
C ALA A 359 28.93 -20.16 -18.30
N TRP A 360 29.20 -20.65 -17.09
CA TRP A 360 29.76 -21.98 -16.88
C TRP A 360 28.82 -23.13 -17.27
N PHE A 361 27.50 -22.90 -17.29
CA PHE A 361 26.50 -23.87 -17.74
C PHE A 361 26.15 -23.59 -19.21
N HIS A 362 26.38 -24.57 -20.07
CA HIS A 362 26.05 -24.49 -21.49
C HIS A 362 24.55 -24.69 -21.70
N LYS A 363 23.71 -23.65 -21.54
CA LYS A 363 22.26 -23.72 -21.87
C LYS A 363 21.45 -22.41 -21.82
N PHE A 364 22.07 -21.23 -21.88
CA PHE A 364 21.30 -19.98 -22.05
C PHE A 364 20.89 -19.83 -23.53
N PRO A 365 19.72 -19.26 -23.87
CA PRO A 365 19.30 -19.11 -25.28
C PRO A 365 20.25 -18.25 -26.14
N SER A 366 21.13 -17.46 -25.51
CA SER A 366 22.34 -16.91 -26.14
C SER A 366 23.57 -17.55 -25.50
N GLU A 367 24.44 -18.20 -26.29
CA GLU A 367 25.69 -18.80 -25.79
C GLU A 367 26.62 -17.78 -25.11
N TYR A 368 26.40 -16.50 -25.38
CA TYR A 368 27.27 -15.39 -25.01
C TYR A 368 26.46 -14.16 -24.56
N PHE A 369 27.03 -13.40 -23.64
CA PHE A 369 26.58 -12.07 -23.21
C PHE A 369 27.53 -10.98 -23.69
N ASP A 370 26.99 -9.77 -23.83
CA ASP A 370 27.78 -8.59 -24.16
C ASP A 370 28.49 -7.99 -22.94
N GLU A 371 29.60 -7.30 -23.16
CA GLU A 371 30.36 -6.62 -22.09
C GLU A 371 29.48 -5.62 -21.31
N SER A 372 28.51 -5.01 -21.98
CA SER A 372 27.54 -4.08 -21.38
C SER A 372 26.66 -4.74 -20.31
N GLU A 373 26.46 -6.06 -20.36
CA GLU A 373 25.67 -6.82 -19.39
C GLU A 373 26.50 -7.31 -18.20
N MET A 374 27.82 -7.18 -18.28
CA MET A 374 28.74 -7.70 -17.28
C MET A 374 29.20 -6.63 -16.30
N ARG A 375 29.67 -7.09 -15.14
CA ARG A 375 30.41 -6.31 -14.16
C ARG A 375 31.65 -7.09 -13.74
N TYR A 376 32.82 -6.48 -13.89
CA TYR A 376 34.00 -6.97 -13.20
C TYR A 376 33.99 -6.52 -11.75
N VAL A 377 34.30 -7.41 -10.83
CA VAL A 377 34.52 -7.08 -9.42
C VAL A 377 35.84 -7.67 -8.95
N GLU A 378 36.52 -6.94 -8.08
CA GLU A 378 37.66 -7.46 -7.32
C GLU A 378 37.18 -8.29 -6.13
N ARG A 379 38.09 -9.11 -5.59
CA ARG A 379 37.83 -9.92 -4.41
C ARG A 379 37.57 -9.00 -3.19
N ASN A 380 36.48 -9.24 -2.48
CA ASN A 380 36.16 -8.54 -1.24
C ASN A 380 35.30 -9.44 -0.33
N GLY A 381 35.86 -9.90 0.79
CA GLY A 381 35.21 -10.87 1.67
C GLY A 381 34.84 -12.16 0.92
N SER A 382 33.59 -12.60 1.06
CA SER A 382 33.02 -13.75 0.36
C SER A 382 32.86 -13.52 -1.15
N ARG A 383 32.78 -12.24 -1.60
CA ARG A 383 32.66 -11.91 -3.02
C ARG A 383 33.95 -12.25 -3.75
N ARG A 384 33.84 -13.18 -4.71
CA ARG A 384 34.95 -13.62 -5.55
C ARG A 384 35.21 -12.67 -6.71
N GLU A 385 36.48 -12.50 -7.03
CA GLU A 385 36.92 -11.74 -8.21
C GLU A 385 36.42 -12.37 -9.52
N GLY A 386 36.06 -11.53 -10.49
CA GLY A 386 35.76 -11.95 -11.85
C GLY A 386 34.61 -11.17 -12.48
N TRP A 387 34.18 -11.64 -13.65
CA TRP A 387 33.06 -11.08 -14.40
C TRP A 387 31.76 -11.73 -14.00
N TYR A 388 30.73 -10.93 -13.75
CA TYR A 388 29.39 -11.38 -13.40
C TYR A 388 28.36 -10.77 -14.32
N HIS A 389 27.36 -11.54 -14.71
CA HIS A 389 26.12 -11.03 -15.29
C HIS A 389 25.39 -10.20 -14.22
N LYS A 390 25.38 -8.88 -14.41
CA LYS A 390 24.87 -7.94 -13.42
C LYS A 390 23.34 -8.01 -13.30
N TYR A 391 22.83 -7.85 -12.08
CA TYR A 391 21.41 -7.59 -11.87
C TYR A 391 21.01 -6.29 -12.57
N THR A 392 19.78 -6.25 -13.08
CA THR A 392 19.22 -5.01 -13.63
C THR A 392 18.93 -4.02 -12.51
N LEU A 393 18.75 -2.74 -12.87
CA LEU A 393 18.29 -1.74 -11.93
C LEU A 393 16.94 -2.15 -11.29
N ALA A 394 15.99 -2.63 -12.11
CA ALA A 394 14.68 -3.08 -11.65
C ALA A 394 14.75 -4.24 -10.64
N GLN A 395 15.70 -5.17 -10.83
CA GLN A 395 15.94 -6.26 -9.87
C GLN A 395 16.48 -5.74 -8.54
N GLU A 396 17.48 -4.86 -8.55
CA GLU A 396 18.04 -4.32 -7.31
C GLU A 396 17.03 -3.44 -6.56
N GLU A 397 16.25 -2.62 -7.27
CA GLU A 397 15.16 -1.82 -6.70
C GLU A 397 14.07 -2.71 -6.08
N SER A 398 13.67 -3.78 -6.78
CA SER A 398 12.67 -4.73 -6.29
C SER A 398 13.17 -5.54 -5.10
N LEU A 399 14.46 -5.90 -5.07
CA LEU A 399 15.08 -6.57 -3.93
C LEU A 399 15.09 -5.67 -2.69
N ILE A 400 15.43 -4.39 -2.85
CA ILE A 400 15.35 -3.40 -1.77
C ILE A 400 13.91 -3.25 -1.28
N LYS A 401 12.95 -3.06 -2.20
CA LYS A 401 11.51 -2.94 -1.86
C LYS A 401 11.03 -4.16 -1.07
N LEU A 402 11.35 -5.37 -1.54
CA LEU A 402 11.01 -6.63 -0.89
C LEU A 402 11.57 -6.72 0.52
N LEU A 403 12.86 -6.47 0.72
CA LEU A 403 13.52 -6.63 2.01
C LEU A 403 13.07 -5.59 3.04
N LEU A 404 12.83 -4.34 2.62
CA LEU A 404 12.24 -3.31 3.47
C LEU A 404 10.81 -3.68 3.88
N TRP A 405 10.02 -4.23 2.95
CA TRP A 405 8.67 -4.71 3.25
C TRP A 405 8.69 -5.91 4.21
N LEU A 406 9.57 -6.89 4.00
CA LEU A 406 9.72 -8.04 4.90
C LEU A 406 10.06 -7.59 6.32
N LYS A 407 10.94 -6.58 6.46
CA LYS A 407 11.25 -5.94 7.74
C LYS A 407 10.04 -5.23 8.35
N SER A 408 9.25 -4.50 7.56
CA SER A 408 8.10 -3.75 8.08
C SER A 408 6.96 -4.66 8.57
N GLN A 409 6.80 -5.86 7.99
CA GLN A 409 5.78 -6.81 8.44
C GLN A 409 6.09 -7.46 9.79
N ALA A 410 7.38 -7.61 10.13
CA ALA A 410 7.80 -8.26 11.36
C ALA A 410 9.10 -7.61 11.88
N PRO A 411 9.05 -6.36 12.36
CA PRO A 411 10.25 -5.60 12.72
C PRO A 411 11.06 -6.24 13.85
N ASP A 412 10.41 -6.98 14.74
CA ASP A 412 11.09 -7.68 15.86
C ASP A 412 11.68 -9.03 15.47
N ILE A 413 11.42 -9.50 14.24
CA ILE A 413 11.79 -10.85 13.79
C ILE A 413 12.74 -10.79 12.62
N PHE A 414 12.38 -10.05 11.58
CA PHE A 414 13.20 -9.95 10.38
C PHE A 414 14.37 -9.00 10.65
N SER A 415 15.60 -9.47 10.43
CA SER A 415 16.83 -8.72 10.67
C SER A 415 17.59 -8.52 9.36
N PHE A 416 18.00 -7.29 9.10
CA PHE A 416 18.92 -7.01 7.98
C PHE A 416 20.29 -7.66 8.19
N ASP A 417 20.71 -7.95 9.43
CA ASP A 417 21.96 -8.68 9.69
C ASP A 417 21.89 -10.15 9.23
N ASP A 418 20.68 -10.69 9.12
CA ASP A 418 20.41 -12.03 8.59
C ASP A 418 20.05 -12.01 7.09
N VAL A 419 20.24 -10.87 6.39
CA VAL A 419 20.19 -10.78 4.93
C VAL A 419 21.59 -11.07 4.37
N LYS A 420 21.76 -12.25 3.78
CA LYS A 420 23.06 -12.78 3.39
C LYS A 420 23.09 -13.21 1.93
N GLY A 421 24.28 -13.20 1.35
CA GLY A 421 24.53 -13.94 0.11
C GLY A 421 24.63 -15.43 0.39
N HIS A 422 24.40 -16.28 -0.63
CA HIS A 422 24.66 -17.71 -0.49
C HIS A 422 26.16 -18.00 -0.30
N ASP A 423 27.03 -17.16 -0.88
CA ASP A 423 28.47 -17.15 -0.64
C ASP A 423 28.81 -16.95 0.85
N GLU A 424 28.29 -15.90 1.49
CA GLU A 424 28.44 -15.66 2.93
C GLU A 424 27.88 -16.82 3.76
N CYS A 425 26.70 -17.34 3.39
CA CYS A 425 26.09 -18.47 4.08
C CYS A 425 26.96 -19.74 4.02
N CYS A 426 27.69 -19.95 2.92
CA CYS A 426 28.59 -21.09 2.75
C CYS A 426 29.87 -20.91 3.54
N ASP A 427 30.45 -19.72 3.55
CA ASP A 427 31.61 -19.39 4.39
C ASP A 427 31.29 -19.61 5.88
N GLU A 428 30.16 -19.06 6.37
CA GLU A 428 29.69 -19.24 7.75
C GLU A 428 29.25 -20.68 8.06
N GLY A 429 28.81 -21.42 7.04
CA GLY A 429 28.41 -22.81 7.14
C GLY A 429 29.56 -23.83 7.09
N GLY A 430 30.82 -23.37 7.12
CA GLY A 430 32.00 -24.25 7.06
C GLY A 430 32.26 -24.85 5.68
N LYS A 431 31.73 -24.22 4.62
CA LYS A 431 31.85 -24.64 3.22
C LYS A 431 32.40 -23.49 2.35
N PRO A 432 33.51 -22.85 2.75
CA PRO A 432 33.92 -21.60 2.16
C PRO A 432 34.19 -21.74 0.66
N GLY A 433 33.58 -20.85 -0.12
CA GLY A 433 33.72 -20.89 -1.57
C GLY A 433 32.96 -22.00 -2.32
N ASN A 434 32.08 -22.76 -1.67
CA ASN A 434 31.19 -23.65 -2.42
C ASN A 434 30.18 -22.89 -3.29
N LYS A 435 29.96 -21.61 -2.98
CA LYS A 435 29.01 -20.72 -3.65
C LYS A 435 29.65 -19.37 -3.92
N ASN A 436 29.06 -18.64 -4.86
CA ASN A 436 29.56 -17.35 -5.35
C ASN A 436 28.41 -16.36 -5.65
N ASP A 437 27.21 -16.69 -5.22
CA ASP A 437 25.99 -15.92 -5.38
C ASP A 437 25.65 -15.14 -4.11
N PRO A 438 25.12 -13.89 -4.22
CA PRO A 438 24.92 -13.15 -5.47
C PRO A 438 26.23 -12.60 -6.05
N GLY A 439 27.32 -12.58 -5.26
CA GLY A 439 28.65 -12.17 -5.70
C GLY A 439 28.67 -10.80 -6.39
N GLY A 440 29.31 -10.71 -7.54
CA GLY A 440 29.37 -9.48 -8.34
C GLY A 440 28.12 -9.17 -9.16
N ALA A 441 27.10 -10.04 -9.15
CA ALA A 441 25.83 -9.76 -9.83
C ALA A 441 25.11 -8.57 -9.16
N LEU A 442 25.17 -8.50 -7.82
CA LEU A 442 24.74 -7.35 -7.04
C LEU A 442 25.75 -6.19 -7.18
N SER A 443 25.26 -4.95 -7.33
CA SER A 443 26.09 -3.75 -7.54
C SER A 443 27.03 -3.41 -6.39
N MET A 444 26.78 -3.96 -5.21
CA MET A 444 27.56 -3.74 -4.00
C MET A 444 27.78 -5.05 -3.26
N THR A 445 28.70 -5.04 -2.30
CA THR A 445 28.90 -6.19 -1.40
C THR A 445 27.68 -6.38 -0.50
N MET A 446 27.48 -7.59 0.02
CA MET A 446 26.40 -7.85 0.97
C MET A 446 26.48 -7.00 2.26
N PRO A 447 27.67 -6.73 2.86
CA PRO A 447 27.80 -5.74 3.94
C PRO A 447 27.32 -4.33 3.57
N GLU A 448 27.71 -3.81 2.39
CA GLU A 448 27.23 -2.50 1.90
C GLU A 448 25.72 -2.51 1.68
N PHE A 449 25.20 -3.62 1.15
CA PHE A 449 23.77 -3.80 0.91
C PHE A 449 22.96 -3.80 2.22
N ARG A 450 23.42 -4.51 3.25
CA ARG A 450 22.81 -4.46 4.59
C ARG A 450 22.86 -3.05 5.18
N ALA A 451 23.96 -2.32 5.01
CA ALA A 451 24.06 -0.92 5.44
C ALA A 451 23.07 -0.01 4.70
N LEU A 452 22.89 -0.21 3.38
CA LEU A 452 21.90 0.48 2.57
C LEU A 452 20.47 0.22 3.08
N LEU A 453 20.13 -1.04 3.35
CA LEU A 453 18.80 -1.43 3.86
C LEU A 453 18.52 -0.79 5.23
N LYS A 454 19.49 -0.85 6.16
CA LYS A 454 19.38 -0.20 7.47
C LYS A 454 19.14 1.30 7.35
N ARG A 455 19.92 1.98 6.50
CA ARG A 455 19.76 3.43 6.26
C ARG A 455 18.37 3.75 5.70
N LYS A 456 17.96 3.06 4.63
CA LYS A 456 16.64 3.25 4.00
C LYS A 456 15.49 2.97 4.97
N TYR A 457 15.61 1.96 5.81
CA TYR A 457 14.59 1.66 6.81
C TYR A 457 14.51 2.72 7.91
N THR A 458 15.64 3.24 8.39
CA THR A 458 15.65 4.37 9.32
C THR A 458 15.02 5.62 8.70
N GLU A 459 15.32 5.92 7.43
CA GLU A 459 14.69 7.02 6.69
C GLU A 459 13.16 6.83 6.62
N LEU A 460 12.67 5.60 6.39
CA LEU A 460 11.23 5.30 6.41
C LEU A 460 10.61 5.54 7.80
N LEU A 461 11.28 5.16 8.88
CA LEU A 461 10.78 5.32 10.26
C LEU A 461 10.82 6.77 10.78
N GLN A 462 11.73 7.61 10.29
CA GLN A 462 11.78 9.03 10.68
C GLN A 462 10.69 9.86 10.00
N VAL A 463 10.03 9.29 9.00
CA VAL A 463 9.00 9.94 8.19
C VAL A 463 7.59 9.47 8.59
N SER A 464 7.47 8.33 9.28
CA SER A 464 6.27 7.78 9.94
C SER A 464 6.00 8.42 11.29
#